data_AF-A0A174UH84-F1
#
_entry.id   AF-A0A174UH84-F1
#
_cell.length_a   1.000
_cell.length_b   1.000
_cell.length_c   1.000
_cell.angle_alpha   90.00
_cell.angle_beta   90.00
_cell.angle_gamma   90.00
#
_symmetry.space_group_name_H-M   'P 1'
#
loop_
_entity.id
_entity.type
_entity.pdbx_description
1 polymer ?
#
loop_
_entity_poly.entity_id
_entity_poly.type
_entity_poly.pdbx_seq_one_letter_code
_entity_poly.pdbx_strand_id
1 'polypeptide(L)' 'MAKTTGAAKTGAPKFSKAQLLRSARYETRRDLIGALLKDGARYSHEEVGAAIEQYMKGKVK' A
#
# COMPACT_ATOMS: atom_id res chain seq x y z
N MET A 1 -7.66 25.64 3.16
CA MET A 1 -8.09 24.85 1.99
C MET A 1 -7.08 23.73 1.76
N ALA A 2 -7.22 22.57 2.40
CA ALA A 2 -6.24 21.49 2.26
C ALA A 2 -6.72 20.44 1.24
N LYS A 3 -5.89 20.29 0.20
CA LYS A 3 -5.72 19.13 -0.68
C LYS A 3 -6.60 19.07 -1.94
N THR A 4 -6.19 19.87 -2.92
CA THR A 4 -6.26 19.51 -4.33
C THR A 4 -5.40 18.27 -4.63
N THR A 5 -5.83 17.52 -5.65
CA THR A 5 -5.11 16.60 -6.57
C THR A 5 -5.91 15.30 -6.63
N GLY A 6 -6.56 14.91 -7.71
CA GLY A 6 -6.46 15.33 -9.11
C GLY A 6 -6.91 14.11 -9.91
N ALA A 7 -7.90 14.27 -10.77
CA ALA A 7 -8.41 13.22 -11.63
C ALA A 7 -7.35 12.72 -12.63
N ALA A 8 -7.60 11.52 -13.15
CA ALA A 8 -7.04 10.90 -14.37
C ALA A 8 -5.71 10.14 -14.25
N LYS A 9 -5.78 8.82 -14.46
CA LYS A 9 -5.37 8.15 -15.71
C LYS A 9 -5.57 6.64 -15.57
N THR A 10 -5.90 5.99 -16.68
CA THR A 10 -6.15 4.55 -16.84
C THR A 10 -4.87 3.74 -16.58
N GLY A 11 -4.51 3.61 -15.30
CA GLY A 11 -3.38 2.85 -14.79
C GLY A 11 -3.41 2.90 -13.27
N ALA A 12 -3.29 1.74 -12.61
CA ALA A 12 -3.47 1.64 -11.16
C ALA A 12 -2.60 2.70 -10.42
N PRO A 13 -3.20 3.55 -9.56
CA PRO A 13 -2.47 4.61 -8.88
C PRO A 13 -1.45 3.99 -7.93
N LYS A 14 -0.17 4.29 -8.16
CA LYS A 14 0.95 3.84 -7.33
C LYS A 14 1.24 4.85 -6.23
N PHE A 15 1.34 4.35 -5.01
CA PHE A 15 1.59 5.13 -3.82
C PHE A 15 2.93 4.76 -3.21
N SER A 16 3.62 5.74 -2.64
CA SER A 16 4.83 5.45 -1.87
C SER A 16 4.47 4.73 -0.57
N LYS A 17 5.44 3.99 -0.02
CA LYS A 17 5.32 3.36 1.30
C LYS A 17 4.80 4.34 2.36
N ALA A 18 5.38 5.55 2.44
CA ALA A 18 4.94 6.57 3.38
C ALA A 18 3.48 7.01 3.18
N GLN A 19 2.99 7.05 1.93
CA GLN A 19 1.62 7.40 1.62
C GLN A 19 0.63 6.26 1.96
N LEU A 20 1.04 5.01 1.76
CA LEU A 20 0.29 3.83 2.17
C LEU A 20 0.21 3.71 3.70
N LEU A 21 1.32 3.95 4.39
CA LEU A 21 1.37 3.98 5.86
C LEU A 21 0.46 5.07 6.43
N ARG A 22 0.36 6.23 5.78
CA ARG A 22 -0.51 7.32 6.23
C ARG A 22 -2.00 7.09 5.91
N SER A 23 -2.35 6.01 5.20
CA SER A 23 -3.73 5.68 4.84
C SER A 23 -4.42 4.90 5.95
N ALA A 24 -5.66 5.29 6.29
CA ALA A 24 -6.49 4.59 7.27
C ALA A 24 -6.81 3.15 6.83
N ARG A 25 -6.90 2.90 5.51
CA ARG A 25 -7.13 1.56 4.94
C ARG A 25 -6.12 0.52 5.41
N TYR A 26 -4.89 0.95 5.71
CA TYR A 26 -3.81 0.08 6.11
C TYR A 26 -3.31 0.33 7.52
N GLU A 27 -4.08 1.04 8.36
CA GLU A 27 -3.67 1.38 9.71
C GLU A 27 -3.28 0.17 10.56
N THR A 28 -4.10 -0.88 10.52
CA THR A 28 -3.85 -2.16 11.19
C THR A 28 -2.80 -3.03 10.50
N ARG A 29 -2.39 -2.68 9.29
CA ARG A 29 -1.41 -3.40 8.48
C ARG A 29 -0.14 -2.58 8.24
N ARG A 30 0.06 -1.48 8.97
CA ARG A 30 1.21 -0.57 8.81
C ARG A 30 2.53 -1.29 9.02
N ASP A 31 2.63 -2.09 10.07
CA ASP A 31 3.81 -2.92 10.36
C ASP A 31 4.09 -3.91 9.23
N LEU A 32 3.01 -4.51 8.71
CA LEU A 32 3.07 -5.52 7.65
C LEU A 32 3.52 -4.90 6.33
N ILE A 33 2.95 -3.76 5.95
CA ILE A 33 3.40 -2.92 4.82
C ILE A 33 4.83 -2.42 5.03
N GLY A 34 5.17 -2.06 6.26
CA GLY A 34 6.51 -1.65 6.68
C GLY A 34 7.56 -2.72 6.38
N ALA A 35 7.22 -3.97 6.67
CA ALA A 35 8.07 -5.14 6.47
C ALA A 35 8.05 -5.66 5.02
N LEU A 36 6.90 -5.61 4.34
CA LEU A 36 6.78 -6.12 2.97
C LEU A 36 7.25 -5.16 1.90
N LEU A 37 7.02 -3.86 2.07
CA LEU A 37 7.31 -2.86 1.06
C LEU A 37 8.69 -2.24 1.27
N LYS A 38 9.44 -2.14 0.17
CA LYS A 38 10.75 -1.51 0.17
C LYS A 38 10.62 0.01 0.22
N ASP A 39 11.50 0.64 0.99
CA ASP A 39 11.58 2.10 1.03
C ASP A 39 12.08 2.66 -0.31
N GLY A 40 11.52 3.79 -0.73
CA GLY A 40 11.77 4.37 -2.07
C GLY A 40 11.01 3.72 -3.23
N ALA A 41 10.33 2.58 -3.03
CA ALA A 41 9.48 1.96 -4.05
C ALA A 41 8.02 2.47 -3.97
N ARG A 42 7.30 2.38 -5.08
CA ARG A 42 5.88 2.74 -5.20
C ARG A 42 5.06 1.53 -5.58
N TYR A 43 3.93 1.35 -4.90
CA TYR A 43 3.07 0.18 -5.04
C TYR A 43 1.61 0.60 -5.18
N SER A 44 0.86 -0.13 -6.00
CA SER A 44 -0.59 0.02 -6.11
C SER A 44 -1.33 -0.66 -4.96
N HIS A 45 -2.59 -0.29 -4.73
CA HIS A 45 -3.43 -0.96 -3.73
C HIS A 45 -3.53 -2.49 -3.96
N GLU A 46 -3.61 -2.91 -5.23
CA GLU A 46 -3.64 -4.32 -5.62
C GLU A 46 -2.33 -5.04 -5.30
N GLU A 47 -1.18 -4.45 -5.63
CA GLU A 47 0.13 -5.02 -5.32
C GLU A 47 0.31 -5.19 -3.81
N VAL A 48 -0.03 -4.16 -3.03
CA VAL A 48 0.04 -4.20 -1.56
C VAL A 48 -0.91 -5.26 -1.01
N GLY A 49 -2.14 -5.34 -1.53
CA GLY A 49 -3.12 -6.35 -1.13
C GLY A 49 -2.62 -7.77 -1.39
N ALA A 50 -2.20 -8.05 -2.62
CA ALA A 50 -1.67 -9.36 -3.02
C ALA A 50 -0.43 -9.75 -2.21
N ALA A 51 0.47 -8.81 -1.93
CA ALA A 51 1.67 -9.08 -1.15
C ALA A 51 1.32 -9.41 0.32
N ILE A 52 0.36 -8.69 0.91
CA ILE A 52 -0.16 -9.01 2.24
C ILE A 52 -0.83 -10.37 2.26
N GLU A 53 -1.68 -10.69 1.28
CA GLU A 53 -2.36 -12.00 1.21
C GLU A 53 -1.38 -13.15 1.05
N GLN A 54 -0.36 -13.02 0.18
CA GLN A 54 0.71 -13.99 0.04
C GLN A 54 1.46 -14.22 1.36
N TYR A 55 1.74 -13.15 2.10
CA TYR A 55 2.37 -13.25 3.42
C TYR A 55 1.47 -13.95 4.46
N MET A 56 0.18 -13.62 4.51
CA MET A 56 -0.76 -14.26 5.42
C MET A 56 -0.94 -15.73 5.08
N LYS A 57 -1.05 -16.09 3.80
CA LYS A 57 -1.16 -17.48 3.33
C LYS A 57 0.07 -18.32 3.70
N GLY A 58 1.28 -17.72 3.67
CA GLY A 58 2.51 -18.39 4.10
C GLY A 58 2.62 -18.61 5.62
N LYS A 59 1.89 -17.83 6.43
CA LYS A 59 1.84 -17.99 7.90
C LYS A 59 0.74 -18.94 8.38
N VAL A 60 -0.24 -19.27 7.55
CA VAL A 60 -1.31 -20.21 7.87
C VAL A 60 -0.88 -21.61 7.45
N LYS A 61 -0.15 -22.31 8.31
CA LYS A 61 0.12 -23.74 8.19
C LYS A 61 0.11 -24.39 9.57
#